data_AF-A0A371KP11-F1
#
_entry.id   AF-A0A371KP11-F1
#
_cell.length_a   1.000
_cell.length_b   1.000
_cell.length_c   1.000
_cell.angle_alpha   90.00
_cell.angle_beta   90.00
_cell.angle_gamma   90.00
#
_symmetry.space_group_name_H-M   'P 1'
#
loop_
_entity.id
_entity.type
_entity.pdbx_description
1 polymer ?
#
loop_
_entity_poly.entity_id
_entity_poly.type
_entity_poly.pdbx_seq_one_letter_code
_entity_poly.pdbx_strand_id
1 'polypeptide(L)' 'MGFTDPIFTILIFLTGLFICAMSGTLAVLTFLLSPNDSKANFVVMVSLISFGFGAATMRITFGAAQIWFSETVRTLL' A
#
# COMPACT_ATOMS: atom_id res chain seq x y z
N MET A 1 -0.76 -20.98 -0.37
CA MET A 1 -1.54 -20.24 0.64
C MET A 1 -2.57 -19.41 -0.11
N GLY A 2 -3.84 -19.43 0.33
CA GLY A 2 -4.96 -18.74 -0.35
C GLY A 2 -5.46 -17.54 0.45
N PHE A 3 -6.35 -16.74 -0.13
CA PHE A 3 -6.96 -15.55 0.51
C PHE A 3 -7.84 -15.85 1.74
N THR A 4 -8.07 -17.13 2.04
CA THR A 4 -8.71 -17.59 3.28
C THR A 4 -7.73 -17.69 4.45
N ASP A 5 -6.42 -17.68 4.20
CA ASP A 5 -5.41 -17.67 5.25
C ASP A 5 -5.27 -16.25 5.84
N PRO A 6 -5.53 -16.06 7.15
CA PRO A 6 -5.57 -14.73 7.75
C PRO A 6 -4.19 -14.07 7.75
N ILE A 7 -3.13 -14.82 8.06
CA ILE A 7 -1.75 -14.31 8.12
C ILE A 7 -1.32 -13.85 6.74
N PHE A 8 -1.53 -14.68 5.72
CA PHE A 8 -1.24 -14.36 4.33
C PHE A 8 -1.98 -13.09 3.87
N THR A 9 -3.26 -12.97 4.22
CA THR A 9 -4.09 -11.84 3.79
C THR A 9 -3.67 -10.53 4.47
N ILE A 10 -3.27 -10.56 5.74
CA ILE A 10 -2.72 -9.40 6.46
C ILE A 10 -1.36 -9.00 5.89
N LEU A 11 -0.49 -9.96 5.58
CA LEU A 11 0.80 -9.69 4.98
C LEU A 11 0.63 -9.02 3.60
N ILE A 12 -0.35 -9.44 2.81
CA ILE A 12 -0.69 -8.78 1.55
C ILE A 12 -1.21 -7.36 1.79
N PHE A 13 -2.11 -7.17 2.77
CA PHE A 13 -2.60 -5.84 3.14
C PHE A 13 -1.44 -4.91 3.52
N LEU A 14 -0.53 -5.39 4.37
CA LEU A 14 0.65 -4.65 4.83
C LEU A 14 1.62 -4.35 3.68
N THR A 15 1.76 -5.29 2.74
CA THR A 15 2.55 -5.08 1.52
C THR A 15 1.94 -3.97 0.66
N GLY A 16 0.61 -3.97 0.48
CA GLY A 16 -0.09 -2.90 -0.21
C GLY A 16 0.10 -1.53 0.47
N LEU A 17 -0.02 -1.49 1.80
CA LEU A 17 0.25 -0.29 2.62
C LEU A 17 1.68 0.23 2.39
N PHE A 18 2.67 -0.67 2.46
CA PHE A 18 4.06 -0.33 2.28
C PHE A 18 4.35 0.24 0.88
N ILE A 19 3.79 -0.39 -0.16
CA ILE A 19 3.90 0.10 -1.54
C ILE A 19 3.29 1.50 -1.67
N CYS A 20 2.09 1.72 -1.13
CA CYS A 20 1.47 3.05 -1.13
C CYS A 20 2.32 4.09 -0.40
N ALA A 21 2.82 3.77 0.79
CA ALA A 21 3.61 4.70 1.59
C ALA A 21 4.92 5.09 0.88
N MET A 22 5.68 4.10 0.42
CA MET A 22 6.97 4.33 -0.27
C MET A 22 6.77 5.08 -1.58
N SER A 23 5.83 4.63 -2.39
CA SER A 23 5.55 5.21 -3.70
C SER A 23 4.99 6.62 -3.60
N GLY A 24 4.03 6.86 -2.71
CA GLY A 24 3.47 8.19 -2.47
C GLY A 24 4.55 9.15 -1.98
N THR A 25 5.41 8.70 -1.06
CA THR A 25 6.54 9.51 -0.57
C THR A 25 7.52 9.84 -1.69
N LEU A 26 7.85 8.87 -2.54
CA LEU A 26 8.74 9.07 -3.69
C LEU A 26 8.15 10.04 -4.71
N ALA A 27 6.84 9.94 -5.00
CA ALA A 27 6.13 10.86 -5.89
C ALA A 27 6.19 12.29 -5.35
N VAL A 28 5.86 12.49 -4.07
CA VAL A 28 5.87 13.80 -3.41
C VAL A 28 7.29 14.38 -3.35
N LEU A 29 8.29 13.60 -2.93
CA LEU A 29 9.68 14.05 -2.88
C LEU A 29 10.20 14.44 -4.27
N THR A 30 9.92 13.61 -5.28
CA THR A 30 10.37 13.87 -6.65
C THR A 30 9.72 15.12 -7.23
N PHE A 31 8.43 15.32 -6.96
CA PHE A 31 7.70 16.51 -7.38
C PHE A 31 8.22 17.79 -6.70
N LEU A 32 8.55 17.73 -5.40
CA LEU A 32 9.02 18.88 -4.64
C LEU A 32 10.49 19.23 -4.89
N LEU A 33 11.37 18.24 -5.04
CA LEU A 33 12.82 18.46 -5.13
C LEU A 33 13.32 18.69 -6.56
N SER A 34 12.68 18.13 -7.58
CA SER A 34 13.10 18.27 -8.98
C SER A 34 11.94 18.50 -9.94
N PRO A 35 11.14 19.58 -9.77
CA PRO A 35 9.97 19.83 -10.62
C PRO A 35 10.31 20.09 -12.11
N ASN A 36 11.56 20.46 -12.41
CA ASN A 36 12.02 20.80 -13.77
C ASN A 36 12.98 19.77 -14.39
N ASP A 37 13.20 18.63 -13.74
CA ASP A 37 14.00 17.55 -14.32
C ASP A 37 13.12 16.73 -15.29
N SER A 38 13.59 16.54 -16.52
CA SER A 38 12.88 15.76 -17.54
C SER A 38 12.64 14.30 -17.11
N LYS A 39 13.46 13.78 -16.19
CA LYS A 39 13.33 12.42 -15.64
C LYS A 39 12.38 12.35 -14.44
N ALA A 40 12.13 13.47 -13.76
CA ALA A 40 11.25 13.51 -12.58
C ALA A 40 9.80 13.16 -12.94
N ASN A 41 9.30 13.62 -14.08
CA ASN A 41 7.94 13.28 -14.54
C ASN A 41 7.74 11.78 -14.73
N PHE A 42 8.74 11.07 -15.27
CA PHE A 42 8.67 9.62 -15.41
C PHE A 42 8.64 8.91 -14.05
N VAL A 43 9.50 9.33 -13.12
CA VAL A 43 9.54 8.78 -11.75
C VAL A 43 8.23 9.03 -11.01
N VAL A 44 7.65 10.23 -11.12
CA VAL A 44 6.33 10.55 -10.54
C VAL A 44 5.25 9.67 -11.16
N MET A 45 5.24 9.47 -12.47
CA MET A 45 4.26 8.62 -13.15
C MET A 45 4.34 7.15 -12.68
N VAL A 46 5.54 6.57 -12.65
CA VAL A 46 5.75 5.19 -12.16
C VAL A 46 5.39 5.06 -10.69
N SER A 47 5.67 6.10 -9.90
CA SER A 47 5.23 6.17 -8.51
C SER A 47 3.70 6.13 -8.44
N LEU A 48 2.97 7.00 -9.12
CA LEU A 48 1.50 6.99 -9.09
C LEU A 48 0.90 5.63 -9.54
N ILE A 49 1.50 4.94 -10.52
CA ILE A 49 1.07 3.60 -10.94
C ILE A 49 1.27 2.59 -9.79
N SER A 50 2.45 2.57 -9.17
CA SER A 50 2.71 1.67 -8.03
C SER A 50 1.85 2.00 -6.81
N PHE A 51 1.55 3.28 -6.56
CA PHE A 51 0.60 3.72 -5.54
C PHE A 51 -0.80 3.14 -5.78
N GLY A 52 -1.29 3.22 -7.03
CA GLY A 52 -2.57 2.63 -7.42
C GLY A 52 -2.62 1.11 -7.22
N PHE A 53 -1.54 0.41 -7.54
CA PHE A 53 -1.41 -1.03 -7.29
C PHE A 53 -1.45 -1.37 -5.79
N GLY A 54 -0.71 -0.62 -4.96
CA GLY A 54 -0.76 -0.77 -3.50
C GLY A 54 -2.18 -0.58 -2.96
N ALA A 55 -2.88 0.46 -3.44
CA ALA A 55 -4.24 0.79 -2.99
C ALA A 55 -5.26 -0.28 -3.41
N ALA A 56 -5.14 -0.82 -4.64
CA ALA A 56 -5.96 -1.93 -5.10
C ALA A 56 -5.73 -3.19 -4.25
N THR A 57 -4.46 -3.49 -3.93
CA THR A 57 -4.06 -4.61 -3.07
C THR A 57 -4.65 -4.48 -1.67
N MET A 58 -4.57 -3.28 -1.07
CA MET A 58 -5.19 -3.00 0.23
C MET A 58 -6.71 -3.17 0.15
N ARG A 59 -7.36 -2.68 -0.91
CA ARG A 59 -8.82 -2.76 -1.04
C ARG A 59 -9.32 -4.20 -1.12
N ILE A 60 -8.62 -5.07 -1.84
CA ILE A 60 -8.97 -6.50 -1.95
C ILE A 60 -8.84 -7.21 -0.59
N THR A 61 -7.87 -6.80 0.22
CA THR A 61 -7.56 -7.44 1.50
C THR A 61 -8.19 -6.76 2.73
N PHE A 62 -8.83 -5.60 2.53
CA PHE A 62 -9.35 -4.75 3.61
C PHE A 62 -10.37 -5.47 4.50
N GLY A 63 -11.34 -6.17 3.91
CA GLY A 63 -12.38 -6.86 4.68
C GLY A 63 -11.82 -7.94 5.60
N ALA A 64 -10.88 -8.74 5.09
CA ALA A 64 -10.20 -9.76 5.88
C ALA A 64 -9.29 -9.16 6.96
N ALA A 65 -8.59 -8.06 6.65
CA ALA A 65 -7.79 -7.34 7.63
C ALA A 65 -8.66 -6.79 8.77
N GLN A 66 -9.84 -6.24 8.47
CA GLN A 66 -10.79 -5.73 9.48
C GLN A 66 -11.28 -6.83 10.43
N ILE A 67 -11.66 -7.99 9.90
CA ILE A 67 -12.13 -9.13 10.70
C ILE A 67 -11.01 -9.57 11.65
N TRP A 68 -9.79 -9.75 11.13
CA TRP A 68 -8.65 -10.11 11.95
C TRP A 68 -8.33 -9.08 13.05
N PHE A 69 -8.37 -7.79 12.73
CA PHE A 69 -8.16 -6.73 13.71
C PHE A 69 -9.23 -6.76 14.81
N SER A 70 -10.50 -6.94 14.43
CA SER A 70 -11.60 -7.03 15.39
C SER A 70 -11.45 -8.24 16.33
N GLU A 71 -11.00 -9.37 15.81
CA GLU A 71 -10.81 -10.60 16.59
C GLU A 71 -9.60 -10.50 17.52
N THR A 72 -8.51 -9.90 17.04
CA THR A 72 -7.31 -9.63 17.85
C THR A 72 -7.62 -8.67 19.00
N VAL A 73 -8.34 -7.57 18.74
CA VAL A 73 -8.78 -6.63 19.77
C VAL A 73 -9.67 -7.32 20.81
N ARG A 74 -10.61 -8.16 20.38
CA ARG A 74 -11.49 -8.92 21.28
C ARG A 74 -10.75 -9.95 22.14
N THR A 75 -9.61 -10.45 21.67
CA THR A 75 -8.79 -11.41 22.42
C THR A 75 -7.90 -10.73 23.46
N LEU A 76 -7.53 -9.46 23.21
CA LEU A 76 -6.66 -8.67 24.07
C LEU A 76 -7.39 -7.90 25.18
N LEU A 77 -8.73 -7.79 25.11
CA LEU A 77 -9.58 -6.98 25.99
C LEU A 77 -10.51 -7.88 26.82
#